data_AF-A0A6I3I866-F1
#
_entry.id   AF-A0A6I3I866-F1
#
_cell.length_a   1.000
_cell.length_b   1.000
_cell.length_c   1.000
_cell.angle_alpha   90.00
_cell.angle_beta   90.00
_cell.angle_gamma   90.00
#
_symmetry.space_group_name_H-M   'P 1'
#
loop_
_entity.id
_entity.type
_entity.pdbx_description
1 polymer ?
#
loop_
_entity_poly.entity_id
_entity_poly.type
_entity_poly.pdbx_seq_one_letter_code
_entity_poly.pdbx_strand_id
1 'polypeptide(L)'
;MKLLLRWAALALSFWVATALIPGIEVKGGVTTYLLVALLFGLLNATLGSFLKILTLPAVILTLGLFLVVVNAAILMLLANWSDKLDVTNFWSAVLAALVISIVTRLVSGAAKKALPL
;
A
#
# COMPACT_ATOMS: atom_id res chain seq x y z
N MET A 1 -6.19 8.75 -17.40
CA MET A 1 -4.75 8.38 -17.37
C MET A 1 -4.12 8.36 -15.97
N LYS A 2 -4.40 9.36 -15.10
CA LYS A 2 -3.82 9.43 -13.74
C LYS A 2 -4.08 8.20 -12.85
N LEU A 3 -5.20 7.50 -13.05
CA LEU A 3 -5.57 6.33 -12.26
C LEU A 3 -4.76 5.07 -12.64
N LEU A 4 -4.59 4.80 -13.94
CA LEU A 4 -3.74 3.69 -14.42
C LEU A 4 -2.29 3.84 -13.96
N LEU A 5 -1.77 5.06 -14.02
CA LEU A 5 -0.38 5.35 -13.65
C LEU A 5 -0.15 5.19 -12.15
N ARG A 6 -1.12 5.63 -11.32
CA ARG A 6 -1.12 5.37 -9.87
C ARG A 6 -1.24 3.90 -9.53
N TRP A 7 -2.09 3.17 -10.24
CA TRP A 7 -2.25 1.73 -10.05
C TRP A 7 -0.98 0.96 -10.41
N ALA A 8 -0.34 1.28 -11.54
CA ALA A 8 0.95 0.73 -11.91
C ALA A 8 2.05 1.06 -10.88
N ALA A 9 2.08 2.31 -10.40
CA ALA A 9 3.00 2.71 -9.34
C ALA A 9 2.77 1.90 -8.06
N LEU A 10 1.52 1.66 -7.69
CA LEU A 10 1.17 0.87 -6.51
C LEU A 10 1.57 -0.61 -6.69
N ALA A 11 1.35 -1.21 -7.86
CA ALA A 11 1.79 -2.57 -8.15
C ALA A 11 3.31 -2.72 -8.07
N LEU A 12 4.06 -1.75 -8.61
CA LEU A 12 5.51 -1.71 -8.48
C LEU A 12 5.94 -1.59 -7.02
N SER A 13 5.25 -0.76 -6.23
CA SER A 13 5.50 -0.63 -4.80
C SER A 13 5.31 -1.92 -4.01
N PHE A 14 4.30 -2.72 -4.36
CA PHE A 14 4.09 -4.04 -3.75
C PHE A 14 5.22 -5.01 -4.11
N TRP A 15 5.67 -5.00 -5.36
CA TRP A 15 6.82 -5.81 -5.80
C TRP A 15 8.12 -5.42 -5.09
N VAL A 16 8.34 -4.11 -4.88
CA VAL A 16 9.48 -3.63 -4.08
C VAL A 16 9.33 -4.04 -2.62
N ALA A 17 8.12 -3.97 -2.05
CA ALA A 17 7.90 -4.34 -0.66
C ALA A 17 8.13 -5.84 -0.39
N THR A 18 7.67 -6.73 -1.27
CA THR A 18 7.93 -8.18 -1.14
C THR A 18 9.41 -8.51 -1.31
N ALA A 19 10.15 -7.76 -2.11
CA ALA A 19 11.59 -7.95 -2.28
C ALA A 19 12.41 -7.48 -1.07
N LEU A 20 11.97 -6.43 -0.38
CA LEU A 20 12.73 -5.79 0.70
C LEU A 20 12.38 -6.30 2.10
N ILE A 21 11.15 -6.79 2.31
CA ILE A 21 10.63 -7.06 3.65
C ILE A 21 10.34 -8.54 3.82
N PRO A 22 11.13 -9.24 4.67
CA PRO A 22 10.80 -10.60 5.07
C PRO A 22 9.42 -10.66 5.72
N GLY A 23 8.61 -11.63 5.29
CA GLY A 23 7.26 -11.83 5.81
C GLY A 23 6.15 -11.12 5.04
N ILE A 24 6.44 -10.57 3.85
CA ILE A 24 5.42 -10.18 2.87
C ILE A 24 5.63 -11.04 1.63
N GLU A 25 4.61 -11.81 1.24
CA GLU A 25 4.69 -12.66 0.06
C GLU A 25 3.47 -12.47 -0.82
N VAL A 26 3.68 -12.35 -2.13
CA VAL A 26 2.59 -12.35 -3.12
C VAL A 26 2.70 -13.63 -3.93
N LYS A 27 1.69 -14.50 -3.82
CA LYS A 27 1.67 -15.84 -4.42
C LYS A 27 1.22 -15.78 -5.87
N GLY A 28 2.16 -15.84 -6.81
CA GLY A 28 1.88 -15.90 -8.24
C GLY A 28 2.87 -15.10 -9.08
N GLY A 29 2.37 -14.48 -10.15
CA GLY A 29 3.17 -13.72 -11.10
C GLY A 29 2.85 -12.23 -11.10
N VAL A 30 3.30 -11.53 -12.14
CA VAL A 30 3.08 -10.08 -12.33
C VAL A 30 1.59 -9.71 -12.28
N THR A 31 0.71 -10.56 -12.81
CA THR A 31 -0.74 -10.37 -12.76
C THR A 31 -1.29 -10.34 -11.34
N THR A 32 -0.68 -11.09 -10.41
CA THR A 32 -1.07 -11.11 -9.01
C THR A 32 -0.71 -9.81 -8.32
N TYR A 33 0.46 -9.23 -8.58
CA TYR A 33 0.85 -7.92 -8.05
C TYR A 33 -0.11 -6.82 -8.50
N LEU A 34 -0.51 -6.83 -9.78
CA LEU A 34 -1.50 -5.92 -10.32
C LEU A 34 -2.86 -6.03 -9.61
N LEU A 35 -3.32 -7.27 -9.36
CA LEU A 35 -4.57 -7.55 -8.67
C LEU A 35 -4.51 -7.11 -7.19
N VAL A 36 -3.45 -7.50 -6.46
CA VAL A 36 -3.25 -7.11 -5.05
C VAL A 36 -3.20 -5.59 -4.92
N ALA A 37 -2.48 -4.90 -5.79
CA ALA A 37 -2.43 -3.44 -5.80
C ALA A 37 -3.80 -2.82 -6.11
N LEU A 38 -4.58 -3.41 -7.01
CA LEU A 38 -5.94 -2.94 -7.30
C LEU A 38 -6.83 -3.04 -6.05
N LEU A 39 -6.84 -4.21 -5.41
CA LEU A 39 -7.62 -4.46 -4.20
C LEU A 39 -7.18 -3.57 -3.04
N PHE A 40 -5.86 -3.44 -2.82
CA PHE A 40 -5.32 -2.53 -1.81
C PHE A 40 -5.72 -1.09 -2.07
N GLY A 41 -5.61 -0.64 -3.32
CA GLY A 41 -6.02 0.70 -3.72
C GLY A 41 -7.50 0.97 -3.44
N LEU A 42 -8.35 -0.02 -3.74
CA LEU A 42 -9.79 0.07 -3.49
C LEU A 42 -10.13 0.08 -2.00
N LEU A 43 -9.55 -0.83 -1.21
CA LEU A 43 -9.71 -0.88 0.25
C LEU A 43 -9.21 0.41 0.90
N ASN A 44 -8.06 0.93 0.47
CA ASN A 44 -7.50 2.16 1.00
C ASN A 44 -8.33 3.40 0.61
N ALA A 45 -8.91 3.43 -0.59
CA ALA A 45 -9.79 4.53 -1.01
C ALA A 45 -11.11 4.56 -0.22
N THR A 46 -11.61 3.39 0.17
CA THR A 46 -12.86 3.22 0.92
C THR A 46 -12.61 3.16 2.43
N LEU A 47 -12.33 1.97 2.96
CA LEU A 47 -12.14 1.71 4.38
C LEU A 47 -10.96 2.51 4.94
N GLY A 48 -9.88 2.65 4.17
CA GLY A 48 -8.71 3.41 4.60
C GLY A 48 -9.00 4.89 4.83
N SER A 49 -9.78 5.52 3.94
CA SER A 49 -10.22 6.91 4.11
C SER A 49 -11.08 7.06 5.36
N PHE A 50 -11.99 6.11 5.62
CA PHE A 50 -12.82 6.12 6.82
C PHE A 50 -11.98 5.97 8.11
N LEU A 51 -11.05 5.01 8.14
CA LEU A 51 -10.17 4.79 9.28
C LEU A 51 -9.27 6.01 9.56
N LYS A 52 -8.79 6.69 8.52
CA LYS A 52 -7.97 7.91 8.68
C LYS A 52 -8.74 9.05 9.34
N ILE A 53 -10.02 9.19 9.03
CA ILE A 53 -10.90 10.19 9.68
C ILE A 53 -11.15 9.80 11.15
N LEU A 54 -11.45 8.52 11.41
CA LEU A 54 -11.70 8.04 12.78
C LEU A 54 -10.46 8.17 13.68
N THR A 55 -9.29 7.89 13.12
CA THR A 55 -8.00 7.93 13.81
C THR A 55 -7.34 9.30 13.79
N LEU A 56 -8.01 10.31 13.23
CA LEU A 56 -7.46 11.66 13.02
C LEU A 56 -6.88 12.29 14.31
N PRO A 57 -7.51 12.18 15.50
CA PRO A 57 -6.91 12.69 16.74
C PRO A 57 -5.57 12.01 17.05
N ALA A 58 -5.49 10.69 16.93
CA ALA A 58 -4.24 9.94 17.14
C ALA A 58 -3.19 10.28 16.07
N VAL A 59 -3.61 10.49 14.82
CA VAL A 59 -2.75 10.94 13.73
C VAL A 59 -2.14 12.31 14.05
N ILE A 60 -2.92 13.25 14.58
CA ILE A 60 -2.39 14.57 14.99
C ILE A 60 -1.42 14.43 16.16
N LEU A 61 -1.78 13.67 17.21
CA LEU A 61 -0.93 13.46 18.38
C LEU A 61 0.40 12.80 18.06
N THR A 62 0.43 11.96 17.00
CA THR A 62 1.64 11.24 16.54
C THR A 62 2.31 11.90 15.32
N LEU A 63 1.90 13.13 14.95
CA LEU A 63 2.44 13.88 13.81
C LEU A 63 2.40 13.11 12.48
N GLY A 64 1.38 12.28 12.26
CA GLY A 64 1.21 11.50 11.04
C GLY A 64 1.76 10.07 11.12
N LEU A 65 2.51 9.69 12.16
CA LEU A 65 3.07 8.34 12.27
C LEU A 65 1.97 7.27 12.31
N PHE A 66 0.84 7.57 12.95
CA PHE A 66 -0.31 6.66 13.00
C PHE A 66 -0.92 6.35 11.62
N LEU A 67 -0.66 7.17 10.58
CA LEU A 67 -1.09 6.85 9.22
C LEU A 67 -0.41 5.59 8.68
N VAL A 68 0.84 5.32 9.08
CA VAL A 68 1.55 4.08 8.70
C VAL A 68 0.84 2.89 9.32
N VAL A 69 0.43 3.00 10.58
CA VAL A 69 -0.35 1.98 11.29
C VAL A 69 -1.69 1.71 10.60
N VAL A 70 -2.41 2.75 10.17
CA VAL A 70 -3.67 2.58 9.42
C VAL A 70 -3.43 1.89 8.08
N ASN A 71 -2.40 2.30 7.33
CA ASN A 71 -2.06 1.67 6.06
C ASN A 71 -1.64 0.20 6.25
N ALA A 72 -0.93 -0.12 7.33
CA ALA A 72 -0.55 -1.49 7.71
C ALA A 72 -1.78 -2.33 8.09
N ALA A 73 -2.73 -1.74 8.82
CA ALA A 73 -3.98 -2.41 9.17
C ALA A 73 -4.77 -2.79 7.90
N ILE A 74 -4.86 -1.88 6.92
CA ILE A 74 -5.51 -2.18 5.62
C ILE A 74 -4.77 -3.29 4.88
N LEU A 75 -3.44 -3.28 4.91
CA LEU A 75 -2.61 -4.31 4.28
C LEU A 75 -2.87 -5.69 4.91
N MET A 76 -2.93 -5.77 6.23
CA MET A 76 -3.27 -7.00 6.94
C MET A 76 -4.71 -7.44 6.66
N LEU A 77 -5.67 -6.51 6.57
CA LEU A 77 -7.03 -6.84 6.18
C LEU A 77 -7.08 -7.44 4.78
N LEU A 78 -6.31 -6.88 3.84
CA LEU A 78 -6.21 -7.44 2.49
C LEU A 78 -5.57 -8.83 2.51
N ALA A 79 -4.50 -9.03 3.27
CA ALA A 79 -3.83 -10.33 3.40
C ALA A 79 -4.77 -11.39 3.99
N ASN A 80 -5.57 -11.02 5.00
CA ASN A 80 -6.56 -11.92 5.60
C ASN A 80 -7.72 -12.25 4.66
N TRP A 81 -8.02 -11.37 3.70
CA TRP A 81 -9.12 -11.56 2.74
C TRP A 81 -8.69 -12.20 1.42
N SER A 82 -7.39 -12.18 1.10
CA SER A 82 -6.86 -12.63 -0.18
C SER A 82 -5.86 -13.77 -0.01
N ASP A 83 -6.13 -14.91 -0.65
CA ASP A 83 -5.18 -16.04 -0.71
C ASP A 83 -3.90 -15.73 -1.51
N LYS A 84 -3.81 -14.53 -2.09
CA LYS A 84 -2.71 -14.09 -2.97
C LYS A 84 -1.69 -13.21 -2.26
N LEU A 85 -1.98 -12.70 -1.07
CA LEU A 85 -1.08 -11.86 -0.28
C LEU A 85 -0.95 -12.47 1.11
N ASP A 86 0.27 -12.82 1.48
CA ASP A 86 0.61 -13.34 2.80
C ASP A 86 1.40 -12.29 3.59
N VAL A 87 1.07 -12.11 4.86
CA VAL A 87 1.69 -11.15 5.76
C VAL A 87 1.87 -11.82 7.12
N THR A 88 3.12 -12.10 7.48
CA THR A 88 3.42 -12.98 8.62
C THR A 88 3.14 -12.35 9.97
N ASN A 89 3.35 -11.04 10.11
CA ASN A 89 3.12 -10.33 11.36
C ASN A 89 2.87 -8.82 11.13
N PHE A 90 2.39 -8.17 12.19
CA PHE A 90 2.06 -6.74 12.18
C PHE A 90 3.25 -5.84 11.83
N TRP A 91 4.47 -6.16 12.30
CA TRP A 91 5.64 -5.33 12.04
C TRP A 91 6.09 -5.40 10.57
N SER A 92 6.04 -6.58 9.96
CA SER A 92 6.24 -6.73 8.51
C SER A 92 5.21 -5.90 7.74
N ALA A 93 3.94 -5.88 8.19
CA ALA A 93 2.90 -5.05 7.58
C ALA A 93 3.19 -3.54 7.70
N VAL A 94 3.69 -3.08 8.85
CA VAL A 94 4.06 -1.68 9.11
C VAL A 94 5.22 -1.25 8.21
N LEU A 95 6.28 -2.06 8.14
CA LEU A 95 7.40 -1.80 7.23
C LEU A 95 6.95 -1.79 5.77
N ALA A 96 6.05 -2.70 5.39
CA ALA A 96 5.53 -2.80 4.03
C ALA A 96 4.69 -1.59 3.68
N ALA A 97 3.79 -1.18 4.56
CA ALA A 97 3.00 0.03 4.38
C ALA A 97 3.87 1.28 4.22
N LEU A 98 4.99 1.37 4.96
CA LEU A 98 5.95 2.45 4.84
C LEU A 98 6.65 2.43 3.47
N VAL A 99 7.22 1.29 3.07
CA VAL A 99 7.88 1.12 1.76
C VAL A 99 6.91 1.41 0.63
N ILE A 100 5.70 0.85 0.68
CA ILE A 100 4.68 1.06 -0.34
C ILE A 100 4.33 2.54 -0.47
N SER A 101 4.18 3.24 0.66
CA SER A 101 3.85 4.68 0.66
C SER A 101 4.95 5.53 0.02
N ILE A 102 6.22 5.24 0.34
CA ILE A 102 7.38 5.95 -0.19
C ILE A 102 7.55 5.68 -1.68
N VAL A 103 7.59 4.40 -2.08
CA VAL A 103 7.79 3.99 -3.48
C VAL A 103 6.67 4.52 -4.35
N THR A 104 5.40 4.42 -3.91
CA THR A 104 4.26 4.93 -4.69
C THR A 104 4.37 6.43 -4.92
N ARG A 105 4.82 7.19 -3.91
CA ARG A 105 5.00 8.64 -4.00
C ARG A 105 6.12 9.01 -4.96
N LEU A 106 7.26 8.31 -4.88
CA LEU A 106 8.40 8.53 -5.77
C LEU A 106 8.05 8.19 -7.22
N VAL A 107 7.47 7.02 -7.46
CA VAL A 107 7.11 6.55 -8.81
C VAL A 107 6.03 7.45 -9.42
N SER A 108 4.96 7.76 -8.67
CA SER A 108 3.90 8.64 -9.17
C SER A 108 4.41 10.07 -9.41
N GLY A 109 5.33 10.55 -8.58
CA GLY A 109 5.96 11.86 -8.73
C GLY A 109 6.84 11.95 -9.97
N ALA A 110 7.71 10.96 -10.17
CA ALA A 110 8.58 10.86 -11.34
C ALA A 110 7.78 10.72 -12.64
N ALA A 111 6.76 9.86 -12.64
CA ALA A 111 5.94 9.62 -13.81
C ALA A 111 5.12 10.86 -14.22
N LYS A 112 4.64 11.66 -13.25
CA LYS A 112 3.98 12.95 -13.52
C LYS A 112 4.93 13.96 -14.18
N LYS A 113 6.22 13.91 -13.86
CA LYS A 113 7.24 14.79 -14.44
C LYS A 113 7.61 14.36 -15.86
N ALA A 114 7.67 13.05 -16.12
CA ALA A 114 8.05 12.49 -17.42
C ALA A 114 6.93 12.57 -18.48
N LEU A 115 5.67 12.44 -18.05
CA LEU A 115 4.49 12.55 -18.91
C LEU A 115 3.66 13.74 -18.42
N PRO A 116 3.87 14.96 -18.98
CA PRO A 116 3.09 16.14 -18.64
C PRO A 116 1.66 16.01 -19.19
N LEU A 117 0.84 15.22 -18.48
CA LEU A 117 -0.59 14.98 -18.72
C LEU A 117 -1.49 15.88 -17.87
#